data_AF-D9X0C5-F1
#
_entry.id   AF-D9X0C5-F1
#
_cell.length_a   1.000
_cell.length_b   1.000
_cell.length_c   1.000
_cell.angle_alpha   90.00
_cell.angle_beta   90.00
_cell.angle_gamma   90.00
#
_symmetry.space_group_name_H-M   'P 1'
#
loop_
_entity.id
_entity.type
_entity.pdbx_description
1 polymer ?
#
loop_
_entity_poly.entity_id
_entity_poly.type
_entity_poly.pdbx_seq_one_letter_code
_entity_poly.pdbx_strand_id
1 'polypeptide(L)' 'MFKVQWRNPQGRLVTASTTSTSTVRRYALQATSAAPEAHELRIEQIAVDGTTGDEVWVDATADFI' A
#
# COMPACT_ATOMS: atom_id res chain seq x y z
N MET A 1 -4.45 8.54 -5.73
CA MET A 1 -5.14 7.46 -4.99
C MET A 1 -4.11 6.42 -4.59
N PHE A 2 -4.29 5.73 -3.47
CA PHE A 2 -3.42 4.67 -2.99
C PHE A 2 -4.15 3.33 -2.99
N LYS A 3 -3.40 2.27 -3.25
CA LYS A 3 -3.80 0.88 -3.09
C LYS A 3 -2.82 0.23 -2.13
N VAL A 4 -3.34 -0.35 -1.06
CA VAL A 4 -2.57 -0.99 0.01
C VAL A 4 -2.92 -2.46 0.03
N GLN A 5 -1.93 -3.32 -0.07
CA GLN A 5 -2.07 -4.77 -0.04
C GLN A 5 -1.22 -5.34 1.09
N TRP A 6 -1.80 -6.22 1.91
CA TRP A 6 -1.08 -6.87 2.99
C TRP A 6 -1.71 -8.21 3.33
N ARG A 7 -0.96 -9.09 4.00
CA ARG A 7 -1.55 -10.29 4.62
C ARG A 7 -2.01 -9.99 6.04
N ASN A 8 -3.24 -10.40 6.33
CA ASN A 8 -3.75 -10.36 7.71
C ASN A 8 -3.19 -11.54 8.54
N PRO A 9 -3.43 -11.60 9.86
CA PRO A 9 -2.95 -12.71 10.72
C PRO A 9 -3.40 -14.11 10.30
N GLN A 10 -4.46 -14.23 9.49
CA GLN A 10 -4.95 -15.51 8.96
C GLN A 10 -4.26 -15.90 7.65
N GLY A 11 -3.24 -15.14 7.22
CA GLY A 11 -2.52 -15.34 5.97
C GLY A 11 -3.32 -14.97 4.72
N ARG A 12 -4.45 -14.26 4.85
CA ARG A 12 -5.26 -13.83 3.69
C ARG A 12 -4.77 -12.50 3.17
N LEU A 13 -4.64 -12.38 1.84
CA LEU A 13 -4.36 -11.12 1.17
C LEU A 13 -5.57 -10.19 1.28
N VAL A 14 -5.35 -9.03 1.88
CA VAL A 14 -6.31 -7.93 1.97
C VAL A 14 -5.85 -6.84 1.02
N THR A 15 -6.79 -6.21 0.32
CA THR A 15 -6.54 -5.05 -0.52
C THR A 15 -7.50 -3.94 -0.12
N ALA A 16 -6.96 -2.76 0.15
CA ALA A 16 -7.73 -1.55 0.45
C ALA A 16 -7.28 -0.41 -0.48
N SER A 17 -8.19 0.48 -0.80
CA SER A 17 -7.87 1.68 -1.58
C SER A 17 -8.34 2.93 -0.85
N THR A 18 -7.53 3.97 -0.87
CA THR A 18 -7.83 5.24 -0.19
C THR A 18 -7.10 6.40 -0.83
N THR A 19 -7.62 7.61 -0.73
CA THR A 19 -6.88 8.85 -1.09
C THR A 19 -6.17 9.48 0.10
N SER A 20 -6.43 8.99 1.33
CA SER A 20 -5.90 9.57 2.56
C SER A 20 -4.60 8.90 2.99
N THR A 21 -3.51 9.67 3.02
CA THR A 21 -2.19 9.20 3.47
C THR A 21 -2.21 8.75 4.94
N SER A 22 -3.03 9.37 5.79
CA SER A 22 -3.19 8.95 7.19
C SER A 22 -3.85 7.57 7.31
N THR A 23 -4.78 7.25 6.40
CA THR A 23 -5.39 5.92 6.31
C THR A 23 -4.39 4.89 5.80
N VAL A 24 -3.55 5.24 4.83
CA VAL A 24 -2.45 4.37 4.35
C VAL A 24 -1.50 4.02 5.50
N ARG A 25 -1.05 5.02 6.27
CA ARG A 25 -0.18 4.79 7.44
C ARG A 25 -0.83 3.88 8.47
N ARG A 26 -2.14 4.01 8.71
CA ARG A 26 -2.88 3.11 9.60
C ARG A 26 -2.86 1.67 9.10
N TYR A 27 -3.07 1.45 7.81
CA TYR A 27 -3.02 0.11 7.22
C TYR A 27 -1.60 -0.48 7.23
N ALA A 28 -0.58 0.33 6.95
CA ALA A 28 0.82 -0.07 7.06
C ALA A 28 1.15 -0.53 8.49
N LEU A 29 0.80 0.26 9.50
CA LEU A 29 0.98 -0.09 10.92
C LEU A 29 0.23 -1.37 11.33
N GLN A 30 -0.99 -1.56 10.82
CA GLN A 30 -1.75 -2.78 11.06
C GLN A 30 -1.07 -3.99 10.43
N ALA A 31 -0.56 -3.87 9.21
CA ALA A 31 0.15 -4.93 8.51
C ALA A 31 1.42 -5.33 9.25
N THR A 32 2.25 -4.36 9.65
CA THR A 32 3.54 -4.61 10.32
C THR A 32 3.36 -5.18 11.73
N SER A 33 2.29 -4.80 12.45
CA SER A 33 1.99 -5.32 13.79
C SER A 33 1.37 -6.73 13.75
N ALA A 34 0.53 -7.00 12.75
CA ALA A 34 -0.20 -8.25 12.60
C ALA A 34 0.67 -9.42 12.16
N ALA A 35 1.71 -9.16 11.37
CA ALA A 35 2.58 -10.18 10.81
C ALA A 35 4.00 -9.63 10.59
N PRO A 36 4.80 -9.47 11.66
CA PRO A 36 6.15 -8.90 11.57
C PRO A 36 7.10 -9.69 10.67
N GLU A 37 6.81 -10.97 10.44
CA GLU A 37 7.58 -11.87 9.56
C GLU A 37 7.05 -11.89 8.12
N ALA A 38 5.81 -11.44 7.90
CA ALA A 38 5.19 -11.36 6.58
C ALA A 38 5.35 -9.95 6.03
N HIS A 39 6.54 -9.66 5.51
CA HIS A 39 6.88 -8.41 4.81
C HIS A 39 6.08 -8.16 3.51
N GLU A 40 4.94 -8.82 3.29
CA GLU A 40 4.11 -8.66 2.09
C GLU A 40 3.20 -7.41 2.16
N LEU A 41 3.69 -6.31 2.74
CA LEU A 41 3.07 -5.00 2.60
C LEU A 41 3.49 -4.42 1.25
N ARG A 42 2.53 -4.09 0.41
CA ARG A 42 2.73 -3.34 -0.84
C ARG A 42 1.81 -2.15 -0.86
N ILE A 43 2.38 -0.96 -1.08
CA ILE A 43 1.63 0.28 -1.24
C ILE A 43 1.92 0.80 -2.63
N GLU A 44 0.88 1.04 -3.41
CA GLU A 44 0.96 1.61 -4.74
C GLU A 44 0.22 2.94 -4.75
N GLN A 45 0.76 3.92 -5.45
CA GLN A 45 0.14 5.23 -5.67
C GLN A 45 -0.13 5.45 -7.15
N ILE A 46 -1.26 6.06 -7.49
CA ILE A 46 -1.48 6.59 -8.84
C ILE A 46 -0.59 7.82 -9.04
N ALA A 47 0.27 7.76 -10.04
CA ALA A 47 1.05 8.86 -10.57
C ALA A 47 0.72 9.07 -12.05
N VAL A 48 0.99 10.28 -12.56
CA VAL A 48 0.85 10.58 -13.99
C VAL A 48 2.22 10.40 -14.64
N ASP A 49 2.30 9.58 -15.68
CA ASP A 49 3.50 9.44 -16.49
C ASP A 49 3.77 10.75 -17.23
N GLY A 50 4.95 11.34 -17.01
CA GLY A 50 5.31 12.64 -17.60
C GLY A 50 5.55 12.60 -19.12
N THR A 51 5.67 11.42 -19.71
CA THR A 51 5.94 11.23 -21.14
C THR A 51 4.65 11.02 -21.92
N THR A 52 3.76 10.17 -21.43
CA THR A 52 2.51 9.80 -22.11
C THR A 52 1.28 10.50 -21.55
N GLY A 53 1.32 10.98 -20.31
CA GLY A 53 0.18 11.55 -19.59
C GLY A 53 -0.75 10.50 -18.98
N ASP A 54 -0.40 9.22 -19.03
CA ASP A 54 -1.21 8.13 -18.51
C ASP A 54 -1.13 8.02 -16.99
N GLU A 55 -2.23 7.59 -16.35
CA GLU A 55 -2.24 7.22 -14.94
C GLU A 55 -1.62 5.83 -14.74
N VAL A 56 -0.55 5.75 -13.97
CA VAL A 56 0.18 4.51 -13.66
C VAL A 56 0.24 4.27 -12.16
N TRP A 57 0.21 2.99 -11.76
CA TRP A 57 0.47 2.60 -10.38
C TRP A 57 1.98 2.48 -10.16
N VAL A 58 2.51 3.25 -9.23
CA VAL A 58 3.91 3.22 -8.82
C VAL A 58 4.05 2.66 -7.42
N ASP A 59 5.10 1.88 -7.16
CA ASP A 59 5.40 1.42 -5.81
C ASP A 59 5.80 2.62 -4.94
N ALA A 60 5.09 2.77 -3.82
CA ALA A 60 5.30 3.80 -2.82
C ALA A 60 5.51 3.17 -1.43
N THR A 61 5.85 1.88 -1.35
CA THR A 61 5.94 1.14 -0.08
C THR A 61 6.99 1.76 0.84
N ALA A 62 8.13 2.16 0.29
CA ALA A 62 9.24 2.78 1.04
C ALA A 62 8.86 4.10 1.73
N ASP A 63 7.86 4.83 1.23
CA ASP A 63 7.44 6.12 1.79
C ASP A 63 6.61 6.00 3.07
N PHE A 64 6.20 4.77 3.43
CA PHE A 64 5.27 4.49 4.52
C PHE A 64 5.78 3.46 5.54
N ILE A 65 7.02 2.98 5.40
CA ILE A 65 7.69 2.04 6.32
C ILE A 65 8.80 2.71 7.14
#